data_AF-A0A2N2YM24-F1
#
_entry.id   AF-A0A2N2YM24-F1
#
_cell.length_a   1.000
_cell.length_b   1.000
_cell.length_c   1.000
_cell.angle_alpha   90.00
_cell.angle_beta   90.00
_cell.angle_gamma   90.00
#
_symmetry.space_group_name_H-M   'P 1'
#
loop_
_entity.id
_entity.type
_entity.pdbx_description
1 polymer ?
#
loop_
_entity_poly.entity_id
_entity_poly.type
_entity_poly.pdbx_seq_one_letter_code
_entity_poly.pdbx_strand_id
1 'polypeptide(L)'
;MEKYPAKILVAFTETIDGNKKILDWLLENGYPELAALSTAIRGSDEAVNWLIKNGYSRFAALDAAITNDQKAYQWLKDNHFDLLIILADACRGKQEAIEWFNKNGLQIFTRMASIIKKFVDSQEFDYHKMSF
;
A
#
# COMPACT_ATOMS: atom_id res chain seq x y z
N MET A 1 9.26 2.38 5.45
CA MET A 1 8.33 3.51 5.20
C MET A 1 8.60 4.70 6.11
N GLU A 2 9.10 4.51 7.33
CA GLU A 2 9.36 5.62 8.27
C GLU A 2 10.49 6.58 7.86
N LYS A 3 11.36 6.16 6.93
CA LYS A 3 12.47 6.99 6.45
C LYS A 3 12.08 7.96 5.33
N TYR A 4 10.87 7.85 4.78
CA TYR A 4 10.45 8.72 3.68
C TYR A 4 9.90 10.05 4.20
N PRO A 5 10.22 11.17 3.53
CA PRO A 5 9.61 12.46 3.84
C PRO A 5 8.10 12.39 3.68
N ALA A 6 7.35 13.14 4.50
CA ALA A 6 5.90 13.23 4.38
C ALA A 6 5.45 13.61 2.96
N LYS A 7 6.22 14.47 2.26
CA LYS A 7 5.95 14.85 0.85
C LYS A 7 5.98 13.66 -0.10
N ILE A 8 6.91 12.72 0.10
CA ILE A 8 7.02 11.51 -0.73
C ILE A 8 5.88 10.54 -0.42
N LEU A 9 5.48 10.42 0.85
CA LEU A 9 4.30 9.64 1.23
C LEU A 9 3.02 10.22 0.63
N VAL A 10 2.89 11.55 0.59
CA VAL A 10 1.78 12.23 -0.09
C VAL A 10 1.84 11.95 -1.59
N ALA A 11 3.00 12.11 -2.23
CA ALA A 11 3.16 11.80 -3.65
C ALA A 11 2.75 10.35 -3.96
N PHE A 12 3.19 9.39 -3.15
CA PHE A 12 2.75 8.01 -3.24
C PHE A 12 1.22 7.87 -3.11
N THR A 13 0.56 8.54 -2.16
CA THR A 13 -0.92 8.48 -2.08
C THR A 13 -1.61 9.00 -3.33
N GLU A 14 -1.08 10.02 -3.99
CA GLU A 14 -1.63 10.55 -5.25
C GLU A 14 -1.49 9.55 -6.41
N THR A 15 -0.45 8.70 -6.39
CA THR A 15 -0.29 7.66 -7.43
C THR A 15 -1.35 6.57 -7.35
N ILE A 16 -1.83 6.26 -6.14
CA ILE A 16 -2.91 5.29 -5.92
C ILE A 16 -4.24 5.81 -6.49
N ASP A 17 -4.46 7.13 -6.40
CA ASP A 17 -5.60 7.82 -7.03
C ASP A 17 -5.51 7.85 -8.57
N GLY A 18 -4.40 7.38 -9.15
CA GLY A 18 -4.19 7.27 -10.59
C GLY A 18 -3.38 8.41 -11.20
N ASN A 19 -2.71 9.23 -10.40
CA ASN A 19 -1.88 10.33 -10.90
C ASN A 19 -0.56 9.81 -11.53
N LYS A 20 -0.63 9.50 -12.82
CA LYS A 20 0.52 9.00 -13.61
C LYS A 20 1.72 9.95 -13.63
N LYS A 21 1.51 11.27 -13.51
CA LYS A 21 2.62 12.24 -13.48
C LYS A 21 3.47 12.07 -12.23
N ILE A 22 2.82 11.83 -11.09
CA ILE A 22 3.52 11.60 -9.83
C ILE A 22 4.17 10.22 -9.81
N LEU A 23 3.54 9.22 -10.45
CA LEU A 23 4.13 7.90 -10.62
C LEU A 23 5.46 7.98 -11.39
N ASP A 24 5.46 8.66 -12.53
CA ASP A 24 6.65 8.87 -13.35
C ASP A 24 7.71 9.67 -12.58
N TRP A 25 7.29 10.74 -11.89
CA TRP A 25 8.18 11.51 -11.04
C TRP A 25 8.84 10.66 -9.94
N LEU A 26 8.12 9.74 -9.30
CA LEU A 26 8.70 8.83 -8.30
C LEU A 26 9.74 7.89 -8.92
N LEU A 27 9.50 7.39 -10.14
CA LEU A 27 10.45 6.55 -10.87
C LEU A 27 11.73 7.34 -11.21
N GLU A 28 11.60 8.56 -11.72
CA GLU A 28 12.73 9.42 -12.10
C GLU A 28 13.52 9.95 -10.90
N ASN A 29 12.86 10.18 -9.76
CA ASN A 29 13.48 10.75 -8.56
C ASN A 29 14.06 9.68 -7.60
N GLY A 30 14.13 8.42 -8.04
CA GLY A 30 14.78 7.35 -7.27
C GLY A 30 13.90 6.72 -6.19
N TYR A 31 12.58 6.74 -6.38
CA TYR A 31 11.60 6.02 -5.57
C TYR A 31 10.82 4.95 -6.37
N PRO A 32 11.50 4.09 -7.17
CA PRO A 32 10.82 3.10 -8.00
C PRO A 32 10.05 2.05 -7.20
N GLU A 33 10.44 1.80 -5.94
CA GLU A 33 9.75 0.89 -5.03
C GLU A 33 8.37 1.39 -4.61
N LEU A 34 8.20 2.71 -4.49
CA LEU A 34 6.89 3.32 -4.19
C LEU A 34 6.00 3.32 -5.42
N ALA A 35 6.56 3.61 -6.60
CA ALA A 35 5.83 3.54 -7.86
C ALA A 35 5.36 2.10 -8.14
N ALA A 36 6.24 1.11 -7.97
CA ALA A 36 5.91 -0.30 -8.12
C ALA A 36 4.85 -0.74 -7.08
N LEU A 37 4.98 -0.33 -5.81
CA LEU A 37 3.96 -0.61 -4.79
C LEU A 37 2.59 -0.03 -5.16
N SER A 38 2.53 1.22 -5.63
CA SER A 38 1.25 1.83 -6.03
C SER A 38 0.61 1.10 -7.21
N THR A 39 1.43 0.58 -8.12
CA THR A 39 0.99 -0.17 -9.30
C THR A 39 0.56 -1.59 -8.91
N ALA A 40 1.24 -2.20 -7.92
CA ALA A 40 0.85 -3.48 -7.32
C ALA A 40 -0.52 -3.39 -6.64
N ILE A 41 -0.75 -2.37 -5.79
CA ILE A 41 -2.05 -2.10 -5.13
C ILE A 41 -3.18 -1.90 -6.15
N ARG A 42 -2.82 -1.40 -7.34
CA ARG A 42 -3.75 -1.24 -8.46
C ARG A 42 -4.00 -2.53 -9.27
N GLY A 43 -3.51 -3.67 -8.79
CA GLY A 43 -3.74 -5.00 -9.37
C GLY A 43 -2.72 -5.42 -10.44
N SER A 44 -1.50 -4.86 -10.44
CA SER A 44 -0.47 -5.25 -11.42
C SER A 44 0.47 -6.32 -10.88
N ASP A 45 0.31 -7.55 -11.36
CA ASP A 45 1.23 -8.67 -11.08
C ASP A 45 2.68 -8.39 -11.52
N GLU A 46 2.87 -7.64 -12.62
CA GLU A 46 4.21 -7.26 -13.09
C GLU A 46 4.94 -6.41 -12.04
N ALA A 47 4.22 -5.48 -11.41
CA ALA A 47 4.78 -4.63 -10.36
C ALA A 47 5.09 -5.43 -9.10
N VAL A 48 4.22 -6.39 -8.72
CA VAL A 48 4.48 -7.33 -7.61
C VAL A 48 5.75 -8.14 -7.88
N ASN A 49 5.88 -8.71 -9.08
CA ASN A 49 7.06 -9.48 -9.47
C ASN A 49 8.32 -8.61 -9.48
N TRP A 50 8.21 -7.36 -9.95
CA TRP A 50 9.32 -6.41 -9.91
C TRP A 50 9.77 -6.12 -8.48
N LEU A 51 8.84 -5.91 -7.55
CA LEU A 51 9.16 -5.70 -6.13
C LEU A 51 9.92 -6.90 -5.55
N ILE A 52 9.45 -8.12 -5.78
CA ILE A 52 10.10 -9.34 -5.28
C ILE A 52 11.51 -9.48 -5.87
N LYS A 53 11.67 -9.31 -7.19
CA LYS A 53 12.96 -9.44 -7.89
C LYS A 53 13.98 -8.40 -7.45
N ASN A 54 13.54 -7.20 -7.10
CA ASN A 54 14.41 -6.10 -6.68
C ASN A 54 14.64 -6.07 -5.16
N GLY A 55 14.22 -7.09 -4.41
CA GLY A 55 14.45 -7.18 -2.96
C GLY A 55 13.47 -6.37 -2.11
N TYR A 56 12.36 -5.90 -2.71
CA TYR A 56 11.27 -5.19 -2.05
C TYR A 56 10.10 -6.12 -1.67
N SER A 57 10.40 -7.37 -1.30
CA SER A 57 9.40 -8.38 -0.94
C SER A 57 8.46 -7.93 0.18
N ARG A 58 8.91 -7.05 1.09
CA ARG A 58 8.07 -6.44 2.13
C ARG A 58 6.89 -5.63 1.59
N PHE A 59 7.06 -5.01 0.41
CA PHE A 59 6.00 -4.22 -0.24
C PHE A 59 5.04 -5.13 -1.00
N ALA A 60 5.54 -6.17 -1.65
CA ALA A 60 4.69 -7.23 -2.22
C ALA A 60 3.87 -7.94 -1.14
N ALA A 61 4.47 -8.24 0.02
CA ALA A 61 3.78 -8.83 1.15
C ALA A 61 2.75 -7.87 1.78
N LEU A 62 3.03 -6.55 1.80
CA LEU A 62 2.06 -5.55 2.23
C LEU A 62 0.82 -5.55 1.33
N ASP A 63 1.03 -5.51 0.00
CA ASP A 63 -0.05 -5.55 -0.99
C ASP A 63 -0.95 -6.78 -0.78
N ALA A 64 -0.35 -7.96 -0.71
CA ALA A 64 -1.06 -9.21 -0.44
C ALA A 64 -1.74 -9.22 0.95
N ALA A 65 -1.13 -8.64 1.98
CA ALA A 65 -1.75 -8.55 3.31
C ALA A 65 -2.97 -7.61 3.33
N ILE A 66 -2.98 -6.55 2.51
CA ILE A 66 -4.13 -5.66 2.33
C ILE A 66 -5.31 -6.41 1.69
N THR A 67 -5.03 -7.28 0.71
CA THR A 67 -6.02 -8.16 0.06
C THR A 67 -6.35 -9.43 0.86
N ASN A 68 -6.02 -9.45 2.16
CA ASN A 68 -6.32 -10.53 3.10
C ASN A 68 -5.56 -11.85 2.85
N ASP A 69 -4.38 -11.80 2.24
CA ASP A 69 -3.48 -12.96 2.17
C ASP A 69 -2.81 -13.23 3.53
N GLN A 70 -3.20 -14.35 4.14
CA GLN A 70 -2.72 -14.75 5.45
C GLN A 70 -1.24 -15.14 5.46
N LYS A 71 -0.69 -15.66 4.35
CA LYS A 71 0.73 -16.04 4.26
C LYS A 71 1.60 -14.80 4.24
N ALA A 72 1.21 -13.80 3.46
CA ALA A 72 1.91 -12.52 3.38
C ALA A 72 1.86 -11.78 4.73
N TYR A 73 0.70 -11.77 5.38
CA TYR A 73 0.56 -11.20 6.73
C TYR A 73 1.48 -11.90 7.74
N GLN A 74 1.53 -13.24 7.71
CA GLN A 74 2.40 -14.01 8.60
C GLN A 74 3.89 -13.79 8.28
N TRP A 75 4.25 -13.67 7.00
CA TRP A 75 5.61 -13.35 6.57
C TRP A 75 6.05 -11.97 7.09
N LEU A 76 5.19 -10.96 7.02
CA LEU A 76 5.47 -9.64 7.60
C LEU A 76 5.71 -9.73 9.11
N LYS A 77 4.93 -10.54 9.81
CA LYS A 77 5.05 -10.76 11.26
C LYS A 77 6.35 -11.47 11.62
N ASP A 78 6.71 -12.51 10.88
CA ASP A 78 7.95 -13.27 11.09
C ASP A 78 9.20 -12.42 10.84
N ASN A 79 9.11 -11.48 9.89
CA ASN A 79 10.18 -10.54 9.58
C ASN A 79 10.13 -9.23 10.39
N HIS A 80 9.28 -9.14 11.42
CA HIS A 80 9.15 -7.97 12.31
C HIS A 80 8.85 -6.65 11.59
N PHE A 81 7.99 -6.68 10.56
CA PHE A 81 7.53 -5.49 9.86
C PHE A 81 6.26 -4.90 10.50
N ASP A 82 6.30 -4.58 11.79
CA ASP A 82 5.14 -4.14 12.57
C ASP A 82 4.40 -2.95 11.94
N LEU A 83 5.13 -1.93 11.46
CA LEU A 83 4.52 -0.77 10.81
C LEU A 83 3.72 -1.16 9.56
N LEU A 84 4.22 -2.12 8.76
CA LEU A 84 3.52 -2.57 7.54
C LEU A 84 2.28 -3.40 7.91
N ILE A 85 2.35 -4.16 9.00
CA ILE A 85 1.20 -4.91 9.53
C ILE A 85 0.10 -3.96 9.98
N ILE A 86 0.46 -2.95 10.79
CA ILE A 86 -0.49 -1.92 11.25
C ILE A 86 -1.05 -1.16 10.06
N LEU A 87 -0.24 -0.86 9.05
CA LEU A 87 -0.72 -0.23 7.82
C LEU A 87 -1.72 -1.12 7.06
N ALA A 88 -1.41 -2.41 6.86
CA ALA A 88 -2.31 -3.35 6.22
C ALA A 88 -3.66 -3.43 6.97
N ASP A 89 -3.60 -3.48 8.29
CA ASP A 89 -4.78 -3.47 9.14
C ASP A 89 -5.59 -2.17 9.03
N ALA A 90 -4.92 -1.02 8.97
CA ALA A 90 -5.59 0.26 8.73
C ALA A 90 -6.23 0.31 7.34
N CYS A 91 -5.56 -0.19 6.29
CA CYS A 91 -6.13 -0.30 4.93
C CYS A 91 -7.35 -1.20 4.90
N ARG A 92 -7.40 -2.22 5.76
CA ARG A 92 -8.58 -3.09 5.91
C ARG A 92 -9.69 -2.43 6.73
N GLY A 93 -9.41 -1.32 7.41
CA GLY A 93 -10.36 -0.58 8.23
C GLY A 93 -10.39 -1.03 9.69
N LYS A 94 -9.35 -1.71 10.19
CA LYS A 94 -9.24 -2.01 11.62
C LYS A 94 -9.03 -0.71 12.40
N GLN A 95 -9.98 -0.42 13.29
CA GLN A 95 -9.97 0.81 14.07
C GLN A 95 -8.75 0.93 14.99
N GLU A 96 -8.31 -0.19 15.59
CA GLU A 96 -7.13 -0.25 16.45
C GLU A 96 -5.87 0.28 15.75
N ALA A 97 -5.67 -0.08 14.48
CA ALA A 97 -4.53 0.35 13.69
C ALA A 97 -4.60 1.85 13.34
N ILE A 98 -5.80 2.34 13.01
CA ILE A 98 -6.05 3.76 12.76
C ILE A 98 -5.76 4.59 14.03
N GLU A 99 -6.25 4.14 15.18
CA GLU A 99 -5.98 4.77 16.47
C GLU A 99 -4.50 4.75 16.82
N TRP A 100 -3.79 3.66 16.51
CA TRP A 100 -2.34 3.57 16.70
C TRP A 100 -1.61 4.65 15.91
N PHE A 101 -1.92 4.85 14.62
CA PHE A 101 -1.32 5.93 13.83
C PHE A 101 -1.65 7.32 14.39
N ASN A 102 -2.91 7.55 14.79
CA ASN A 102 -3.32 8.83 15.36
C ASN A 102 -2.58 9.16 16.67
N LYS A 103 -2.43 8.17 17.57
CA LYS A 103 -1.70 8.32 18.85
C LYS A 103 -0.21 8.59 18.63
N ASN A 104 0.38 8.07 17.56
CA ASN A 104 1.79 8.27 17.22
C ASN A 104 2.02 9.53 16.35
N GLY A 105 1.00 10.34 16.06
CA GLY A 105 1.12 11.52 15.19
C GLY A 105 1.35 11.20 13.71
N LEU A 106 1.06 9.96 13.30
CA LEU A 106 1.30 9.42 11.96
C LEU A 106 0.06 9.55 11.06
N GLN A 107 -0.59 10.71 11.09
CA GLN A 107 -1.87 10.95 10.38
C GLN A 107 -1.78 10.73 8.85
N ILE A 108 -0.60 10.88 8.26
CA ILE A 108 -0.38 10.59 6.83
C ILE A 108 -0.66 9.12 6.49
N PHE A 109 -0.33 8.19 7.40
CA PHE A 109 -0.59 6.77 7.22
C PHE A 109 -2.08 6.45 7.33
N THR A 110 -2.79 7.12 8.25
CA THR A 110 -4.26 7.03 8.33
C THR A 110 -4.93 7.47 7.03
N ARG A 111 -4.48 8.60 6.47
CA ARG A 111 -5.01 9.10 5.18
C ARG A 111 -4.70 8.14 4.03
N MET A 112 -3.46 7.66 3.97
CA MET A 112 -3.00 6.69 2.97
C MET A 112 -3.82 5.40 3.02
N ALA A 113 -4.02 4.85 4.21
CA ALA A 113 -4.84 3.67 4.43
C ALA A 113 -6.28 3.87 3.96
N SER A 114 -6.88 5.04 4.23
CA SER A 114 -8.23 5.36 3.77
C SER A 114 -8.34 5.42 2.24
N ILE A 115 -7.33 5.97 1.55
CA ILE A 115 -7.28 6.03 0.08
C ILE A 115 -7.16 4.63 -0.50
N ILE A 116 -6.21 3.83 0.00
CA ILE A 116 -6.02 2.44 -0.43
C ILE A 116 -7.29 1.63 -0.20
N LYS A 117 -7.92 1.76 0.97
CA LYS A 117 -9.17 1.07 1.28
C LYS A 117 -10.26 1.40 0.27
N LYS A 118 -10.48 2.70 -0.01
CA LYS A 118 -11.47 3.13 -1.00
C LYS A 118 -11.19 2.57 -2.39
N PHE A 119 -9.92 2.54 -2.79
CA PHE A 119 -9.52 1.97 -4.07
C PHE A 119 -9.83 0.46 -4.13
N VAL A 120 -9.38 -0.31 -3.14
CA VAL A 120 -9.59 -1.76 -3.06
C VAL A 120 -11.08 -2.09 -3.00
N ASP A 121 -11.85 -1.39 -2.16
CA ASP A 121 -13.31 -1.56 -2.03
C ASP A 121 -14.04 -1.23 -3.35
N SER A 122 -13.59 -0.19 -4.07
CA SER A 122 -14.11 0.14 -5.41
C SER A 122 -13.81 -0.97 -6.42
N GLN A 123 -12.61 -1.58 -6.37
CA GLN A 123 -12.30 -2.71 -7.26
C GLN A 123 -13.21 -3.90 -6.96
N GLU A 124 -13.37 -4.29 -5.69
CA GLU A 124 -14.30 -5.36 -5.29
C GLU A 124 -15.73 -5.08 -5.76
N PHE A 125 -16.21 -3.82 -5.65
CA PHE A 125 -17.52 -3.42 -6.14
C PHE A 125 -17.67 -3.48 -7.67
N ASP A 126 -16.63 -3.15 -8.42
CA ASP A 126 -16.64 -3.25 -9.89
C ASP A 126 -16.68 -4.71 -10.37
N TYR A 127 -15.99 -5.63 -9.68
CA TYR A 127 -16.11 -7.08 -9.97
C TYR A 127 -17.54 -7.60 -9.80
N HIS A 128 -18.31 -7.06 -8.85
CA HIS A 128 -19.72 -7.42 -8.64
C HIS A 128 -20.69 -6.84 -9.69
N LYS A 129 -20.24 -5.93 -10.58
CA LYS A 129 -21.09 -5.35 -11.64
C LYS A 129 -20.96 -6.04 -13.01
N MET A 130 -20.01 -6.95 -13.20
CA MET A 130 -19.86 -7.75 -14.43
C MET A 130 -20.46 -9.15 -14.28
N SER A 131 -21.75 -9.23 -13.99
CA SER A 131 -22.54 -10.45 -14.21
C SER A 131 -23.86 -10.04 -14.84
N PHE A 132 -23.87 -10.01 -16.17
CA PHE A 132 -25.05 -10.04 -17.02
C PHE A 132 -24.77 -10.97 -18.20
#